data_AF-A0A060CGT3-F1
#
_entry.id   AF-A0A060CGT3-F1
#
_cell.length_a   1.000
_cell.length_b   1.000
_cell.length_c   1.000
_cell.angle_alpha   90.00
_cell.angle_beta   90.00
_cell.angle_gamma   90.00
#
_symmetry.space_group_name_H-M   'P 1'
#
loop_
_entity.id
_entity.type
_entity.pdbx_description
1 polymer ?
#
loop_
_entity_poly.entity_id
_entity_poly.type
_entity_poly.pdbx_seq_one_letter_code
_entity_poly.pdbx_strand_id
1 'polypeptide(L)'
;MGFDGLLMTDDIDMKALSGTPGEKAAGAIAAGCDLVLDCWGRMDEMIEIAGRLGEIAPTSRERLDRAMAGRALPQGDLAALIAKRDELLALV
;
A
#
# COMPACT_ATOMS: atom_id res chain seq x y z
N MET A 1 9.37 -9.25 19.40
CA MET A 1 8.78 -10.15 18.38
C MET A 1 9.74 -10.54 17.26
N GLY A 2 10.97 -10.04 17.15
CA GLY A 2 11.97 -10.57 16.19
C GLY A 2 11.53 -10.56 14.72
N PHE A 3 10.53 -9.74 14.38
CA PHE A 3 9.98 -9.66 13.04
C PHE A 3 10.91 -8.86 12.13
N ASP A 4 11.27 -9.44 10.99
CA ASP A 4 12.12 -8.82 9.96
C ASP A 4 11.46 -8.84 8.56
N GLY A 5 10.13 -8.90 8.53
CA GLY A 5 9.37 -8.70 7.30
C GLY A 5 9.14 -7.22 7.00
N LEU A 6 8.58 -6.94 5.83
CA LEU A 6 8.08 -5.62 5.45
C LEU A 6 6.83 -5.28 6.27
N LEU A 7 6.80 -4.10 6.88
CA LEU A 7 5.62 -3.57 7.57
C LEU A 7 5.02 -2.42 6.77
N MET A 8 3.78 -2.56 6.33
CA MET A 8 3.04 -1.52 5.63
C MET A 8 1.80 -1.16 6.47
N THR A 9 1.43 0.12 6.49
CA THR A 9 0.13 0.50 7.06
C THR A 9 -1.02 -0.15 6.30
N ASP A 10 -2.17 -0.28 6.94
CA ASP A 10 -3.42 -0.31 6.18
C ASP A 10 -3.68 1.07 5.56
N ASP A 11 -4.80 1.23 4.86
CA ASP A 11 -5.18 2.50 4.25
C ASP A 11 -5.07 3.67 5.24
N ILE A 12 -4.20 4.63 4.90
CA ILE A 12 -3.91 5.77 5.77
C ILE A 12 -5.08 6.76 5.80
N ASP A 13 -6.00 6.69 4.83
CA ASP A 13 -7.22 7.49 4.82
C ASP A 13 -8.39 6.89 5.63
N MET A 14 -8.11 5.94 6.52
CA MET A 14 -9.11 5.51 7.50
C MET A 14 -9.56 6.71 8.37
N LYS A 15 -10.83 7.11 8.22
CA LYS A 15 -11.48 8.26 8.88
C LYS A 15 -11.48 8.23 10.42
N ALA A 16 -11.00 7.16 11.03
CA ALA A 16 -10.82 7.04 12.47
C ALA A 16 -9.54 7.76 12.96
N LEU A 17 -8.59 8.04 12.06
CA LEU A 17 -7.32 8.69 12.39
C LEU A 17 -7.46 10.22 12.28
N SER A 18 -6.92 10.93 13.27
CA SER A 18 -6.87 12.40 13.27
C SER A 18 -5.60 12.91 12.58
N GLY A 19 -5.64 14.14 12.08
CA GLY A 19 -4.51 14.78 11.38
C GLY A 19 -4.61 14.69 9.86
N THR A 20 -3.73 15.43 9.17
CA THR A 20 -3.67 15.40 7.70
C THR A 20 -3.10 14.07 7.17
N PRO A 21 -3.34 13.70 5.90
CA PRO A 21 -2.71 12.54 5.28
C PRO A 21 -1.18 12.51 5.45
N GLY A 22 -0.52 13.66 5.25
CA GLY A 22 0.92 13.78 5.46
C GLY A 22 1.35 13.55 6.92
N GLU A 23 0.60 14.06 7.91
CA GLU A 23 0.88 13.85 9.34
C GLU A 23 0.76 12.37 9.72
N LYS A 24 -0.32 11.73 9.26
CA LYS A 24 -0.56 10.31 9.48
C LYS A 24 0.57 9.47 8.86
N ALA A 25 0.96 9.77 7.62
CA ALA A 25 2.04 9.06 6.92
C ALA A 25 3.39 9.21 7.65
N ALA A 26 3.77 10.44 8.00
CA ALA A 26 5.02 10.69 8.74
C ALA A 26 5.03 10.01 10.11
N GLY A 27 3.89 10.04 10.82
CA GLY A 27 3.71 9.34 12.09
C GLY A 27 3.85 7.83 11.96
N ALA A 28 3.29 7.23 10.91
CA ALA A 28 3.38 5.79 10.67
C ALA A 28 4.82 5.33 10.39
N ILE A 29 5.57 6.08 9.58
CA ILE A 29 7.00 5.81 9.34
C ILE A 29 7.80 5.97 10.64
N ALA A 30 7.57 7.04 11.41
CA ALA A 30 8.23 7.25 12.69
C ALA A 30 7.91 6.16 13.73
N ALA A 31 6.72 5.56 13.65
CA ALA A 31 6.32 4.43 14.48
C ALA A 31 6.94 3.08 14.06
N GLY A 32 7.64 3.04 12.92
CA GLY A 32 8.37 1.87 12.44
C GLY A 32 7.74 1.13 11.26
N CYS A 33 6.73 1.70 10.59
CA CYS A 33 6.28 1.17 9.31
C CYS A 33 7.35 1.43 8.24
N ASP A 34 7.53 0.47 7.34
CA ASP A 34 8.40 0.61 6.17
C ASP A 34 7.70 1.37 5.03
N LEU A 35 6.37 1.22 4.90
CA LEU A 35 5.56 1.83 3.84
C LEU A 35 4.22 2.34 4.38
N VAL A 36 3.68 3.36 3.71
CA VAL A 36 2.34 3.89 3.93
C VAL A 36 1.49 3.61 2.69
N LEU A 37 0.30 3.06 2.90
CA LEU A 37 -0.68 2.77 1.86
C LEU A 37 -1.73 3.89 1.81
N ASP A 38 -1.89 4.53 0.66
CA ASP A 38 -3.02 5.41 0.35
C ASP A 38 -3.86 4.74 -0.75
N CYS A 39 -5.00 4.19 -0.37
CA CYS A 39 -5.90 3.50 -1.31
C CYS A 39 -6.87 4.46 -2.01
N TRP A 40 -7.13 5.64 -1.43
CA TRP A 40 -8.03 6.62 -2.03
C TRP A 40 -7.37 7.27 -3.25
N GLY A 41 -6.08 7.63 -3.11
CA GLY A 41 -5.27 8.15 -4.20
C GLY A 41 -5.69 9.54 -4.66
N ARG A 42 -6.13 10.41 -3.73
CA ARG A 42 -6.37 11.82 -4.05
C ARG A 42 -5.05 12.53 -4.30
N MET A 43 -4.94 13.21 -5.44
CA MET A 43 -3.66 13.80 -5.86
C MET A 43 -3.15 14.85 -4.86
N ASP A 44 -4.03 15.65 -4.26
CA ASP A 44 -3.66 16.63 -3.24
C ASP A 44 -3.06 15.96 -1.99
N GLU A 45 -3.64 14.85 -1.56
CA GLU A 45 -3.16 14.08 -0.41
C GLU A 45 -1.84 13.37 -0.74
N MET A 46 -1.72 12.82 -1.94
CA MET A 46 -0.49 12.17 -2.41
C MET A 46 0.69 13.13 -2.51
N ILE A 47 0.45 14.36 -2.99
CA ILE A 47 1.46 15.42 -3.01
C ILE A 47 1.87 15.78 -1.57
N GLU A 48 0.91 15.89 -0.64
CA GLU A 48 1.22 16.19 0.76
C GLU A 48 2.07 15.07 1.40
N ILE A 49 1.68 13.81 1.21
CA ILE A 49 2.40 12.64 1.72
C ILE A 49 3.82 12.61 1.16
N ALA A 50 3.97 12.70 -0.17
CA ALA A 50 5.28 12.69 -0.82
C ALA A 50 6.16 13.88 -0.40
N GLY A 51 5.57 15.05 -0.13
CA GLY A 51 6.30 16.22 0.35
C GLY A 51 6.77 16.12 1.81
N ARG A 52 6.15 15.25 2.62
CA ARG A 52 6.54 15.03 4.02
C ARG A 52 7.43 13.82 4.25
N LEU A 53 7.29 12.79 3.41
CA LEU A 53 8.12 11.60 3.50
C LEU A 53 9.47 11.80 2.81
N GLY A 54 10.50 11.13 3.34
CA GLY A 54 11.81 11.06 2.71
C GLY A 54 11.94 9.85 1.77
N GLU A 55 13.13 9.70 1.21
CA GLU A 55 13.52 8.47 0.50
C GLU A 55 13.36 7.24 1.41
N ILE A 56 13.04 6.10 0.79
CA ILE A 56 12.89 4.83 1.50
C ILE A 56 14.20 4.47 2.22
N ALA A 57 14.10 4.06 3.48
CA ALA A 57 15.26 3.60 4.24
C ALA A 57 15.85 2.32 3.58
N PRO A 58 17.20 2.14 3.58
CA PRO A 58 17.82 0.98 2.96
C PRO A 58 17.28 -0.37 3.44
N THR A 59 17.04 -0.50 4.75
CA THR A 59 16.46 -1.71 5.35
C THR A 59 15.03 -1.97 4.89
N SER A 60 14.22 -0.92 4.76
CA SER A 60 12.84 -0.99 4.27
C SER A 60 12.82 -1.37 2.79
N ARG A 61 13.78 -0.89 2.00
CA ARG A 61 13.97 -1.30 0.60
C ARG A 61 14.31 -2.78 0.48
N GLU A 62 15.26 -3.29 1.26
CA GLU A 62 15.61 -4.72 1.26
C GLU A 62 14.41 -5.60 1.63
N ARG A 63 13.62 -5.17 2.63
CA ARG A 63 12.38 -5.86 3.02
C ARG A 63 11.34 -5.85 1.90
N LEU A 64 11.19 -4.73 1.20
CA LEU A 64 10.30 -4.60 0.06
C LEU A 64 10.71 -5.54 -1.07
N ASP A 65 12.01 -5.58 -1.40
CA ASP A 65 12.53 -6.45 -2.45
C ASP A 65 12.29 -7.93 -2.11
N ARG A 66 12.50 -8.35 -0.86
CA ARG A 66 12.18 -9.71 -0.39
C ARG A 66 10.69 -10.01 -0.49
N ALA A 67 9.82 -9.08 -0.09
CA ALA A 67 8.37 -9.25 -0.16
C ALA A 67 7.90 -9.40 -1.62
N MET A 68 8.44 -8.56 -2.51
CA MET A 68 8.09 -8.58 -3.94
C MET A 68 8.59 -9.83 -4.66
N ALA A 69 9.75 -10.37 -4.27
CA ALA A 69 10.28 -11.62 -4.84
C ALA A 69 9.38 -12.84 -4.57
N GLY A 70 8.56 -12.80 -3.51
CA GLY A 70 7.59 -13.85 -3.20
C GLY A 70 6.28 -13.77 -3.99
N ARG A 71 6.07 -12.72 -4.79
CA ARG A 71 4.82 -12.51 -5.52
C ARG A 71 4.75 -13.44 -6.73
N ALA A 72 3.68 -14.24 -6.82
CA ALA A 72 3.37 -14.96 -8.03
C ALA A 72 2.97 -13.97 -9.15
N LEU A 73 3.49 -14.19 -10.35
CA LEU A 73 3.02 -13.46 -11.52
C LEU A 73 1.55 -13.81 -11.78
N PRO A 74 0.71 -12.83 -12.14
CA PRO A 74 -0.65 -13.11 -12.56
C PRO A 74 -0.65 -14.13 -13.69
N GLN A 75 -1.53 -15.13 -13.60
CA GLN A 75 -1.70 -16.17 -14.61
C GLN A 75 -3.08 -16.08 -15.24
N GLY A 76 -3.18 -16.50 -16.51
CA GLY A 76 -4.43 -16.54 -17.26
C GLY A 76 -4.58 -15.41 -18.28
N ASP A 77 -5.57 -15.56 -19.15
CA ASP A 77 -5.97 -14.51 -20.10
C ASP A 77 -6.87 -13.49 -19.39
N LEU A 78 -6.42 -12.23 -19.33
CA LEU A 78 -7.14 -11.14 -18.67
C LEU A 78 -8.54 -10.96 -19.26
N ALA A 79 -8.69 -11.09 -20.57
CA ALA A 79 -9.99 -10.92 -21.22
C ALA A 79 -10.97 -12.04 -20.79
N ALA A 80 -10.51 -13.30 -20.79
CA ALA A 80 -11.30 -14.43 -20.28
C ALA A 80 -11.67 -14.28 -18.80
N LEU A 81 -10.74 -13.81 -17.96
CA LEU A 81 -11.00 -13.60 -16.53
C LEU A 81 -12.04 -12.49 -16.29
N ILE A 82 -11.98 -11.40 -17.06
CA ILE A 82 -12.98 -10.32 -17.01
C ILE A 82 -14.35 -10.84 -17.46
N ALA A 83 -14.42 -11.57 -18.57
CA ALA A 83 -15.67 -12.17 -19.04
C ALA A 83 -16.29 -13.10 -17.99
N LYS A 84 -15.46 -13.91 -17.31
CA LYS A 84 -15.93 -14.80 -16.25
C LYS A 84 -16.48 -14.04 -15.04
N ARG A 85 -15.82 -12.95 -14.63
CA ARG A 85 -16.32 -12.07 -13.58
C ARG A 85 -17.70 -11.52 -13.94
N ASP A 86 -17.86 -11.01 -15.16
CA ASP A 86 -19.12 -10.38 -15.60
C ASP A 86 -20.26 -11.40 -15.67
N GLU A 87 -20.00 -12.62 -16.14
CA GLU A 87 -20.96 -13.73 -16.09
C GLU A 87 -21.43 -14.01 -14.65
N LEU A 88 -20.50 -14.09 -13.69
CA LEU A 88 -20.81 -14.37 -12.29
C LEU A 88 -21.59 -13.25 -11.62
N LEU A 89 -21.29 -11.99 -11.94
CA LEU A 89 -21.99 -10.83 -11.40
C LEU A 89 -23.39 -10.63 -11.99
N ALA A 90 -23.66 -11.16 -13.18
CA ALA A 90 -24.98 -11.11 -13.80
C ALA A 90 -25.98 -12.14 -13.24
N LEU A 91 -25.55 -13.05 -12.35
CA LEU A 91 -26.40 -14.05 -11.70
C LEU A 91 -27.17 -13.49 -10.48
N VAL A 92 -27.04 -12.20 -10.19
CA VAL A 92 -27.64 -11.50 -9.05
C VAL A 92 -28.92 -10.77 -9.45
#